data_AF-A0A0A9DPR6-F1
#
_entry.id   AF-A0A0A9DPR6-F1
#
_cell.length_a   1.000
_cell.length_b   1.000
_cell.length_c   1.000
_cell.angle_alpha   90.00
_cell.angle_beta   90.00
_cell.angle_gamma   90.00
#
_symmetry.space_group_name_H-M   'P 1'
#
loop_
_entity.id
_entity.type
_entity.pdbx_description
1 polymer ?
#
loop_
_entity_poly.entity_id
_entity_poly.type
_entity_poly.pdbx_seq_one_letter_code
_entity_poly.pdbx_strand_id
1 'polypeptide(L)'
;MYQDDDDRRHSYGLWGLPVGYSPAWTLQMARAHCWAPYDDVASALRSLALGGLREQPGREAARATLRDLFQHPAPFDANARFPEGAVYLSVDHGEFGQCVYRILTQLLRVEAAAGTPRQHQIVDACEAFMKAVSFAAATLTGPEEPEKPVLYTRARFEQEFSLIWNPGRRDA
;
A
#
# COMPACT_ATOMS: atom_id res chain seq x y z
N MET A 1 12.91 57.35 -37.00
CA MET A 1 13.20 55.92 -36.76
C MET A 1 12.72 55.64 -35.36
N TYR A 2 11.43 55.32 -35.20
CA TYR A 2 10.88 53.96 -35.13
C TYR A 2 11.52 53.15 -33.98
N GLN A 3 10.66 52.88 -32.99
CA GLN A 3 10.85 51.99 -31.85
C GLN A 3 11.41 50.64 -32.28
N ASP A 4 12.28 50.10 -31.43
CA ASP A 4 12.54 48.67 -31.33
C ASP A 4 12.28 48.28 -29.87
N ASP A 5 10.98 48.24 -29.54
CA ASP A 5 10.44 47.34 -28.53
C ASP A 5 10.41 45.98 -29.21
N ASP A 6 11.30 45.04 -28.86
CA ASP A 6 10.88 43.65 -28.85
C ASP A 6 11.75 42.75 -27.95
N ASP A 7 11.04 42.07 -27.06
CA ASP A 7 11.32 40.71 -26.65
C ASP A 7 12.63 40.42 -25.89
N ARG A 8 12.76 41.04 -24.71
CA ARG A 8 13.18 40.26 -23.52
C ARG A 8 12.09 39.25 -23.17
N ARG A 9 11.86 38.28 -24.07
CA ARG A 9 11.22 37.02 -23.68
C ARG A 9 12.12 36.44 -22.60
N HIS A 10 11.60 36.47 -21.38
CA HIS A 10 12.07 35.63 -20.30
C HIS A 10 11.88 34.19 -20.77
N SER A 11 12.86 33.70 -21.53
CA SER A 11 13.14 32.28 -21.59
C SER A 11 13.51 31.90 -20.16
N TYR A 12 12.49 31.54 -19.36
CA TYR A 12 12.67 30.65 -18.24
C TYR A 12 13.19 29.35 -18.83
N GLY A 13 14.50 29.35 -19.11
CA GLY A 13 15.18 28.17 -19.56
C GLY A 13 14.92 27.11 -18.51
N LEU A 14 14.36 25.99 -18.96
CA LEU A 14 14.38 24.71 -18.27
C LEU A 14 15.85 24.26 -18.11
N TRP A 15 16.62 25.02 -17.34
CA TRP A 15 17.97 24.69 -16.91
C TRP A 15 17.82 23.80 -15.68
N GLY A 16 17.90 22.48 -15.89
CA GLY A 16 18.21 21.52 -14.84
C GLY A 16 17.14 21.34 -13.76
N LEU A 17 15.92 20.93 -14.14
CA LEU A 17 15.03 20.33 -13.13
C LEU A 17 15.74 19.11 -12.52
N PRO A 18 15.77 18.99 -11.17
CA PRO A 18 16.36 17.82 -10.53
C PRO A 18 15.66 16.56 -11.05
N VAL A 19 16.47 15.55 -11.39
CA VAL A 19 15.95 14.22 -11.76
C VAL A 19 15.07 13.74 -10.62
N GLY A 20 13.87 13.26 -10.94
CA GLY A 20 12.99 12.68 -9.94
C GLY A 20 11.57 13.21 -9.90
N TYR A 21 10.85 12.77 -8.88
CA TYR A 21 9.48 13.19 -8.61
C TYR A 21 9.39 14.60 -8.02
N SER A 22 8.41 15.37 -8.50
CA SER A 22 8.01 16.68 -7.97
C SER A 22 6.48 16.80 -7.92
N PRO A 23 5.88 17.50 -6.94
CA PRO A 23 6.52 18.18 -5.81
C PRO A 23 6.92 17.23 -4.66
N ALA A 24 7.91 17.62 -3.86
CA ALA A 24 8.45 16.76 -2.81
C ALA A 24 7.46 16.47 -1.67
N TRP A 25 6.52 17.38 -1.38
CA TRP A 25 5.59 17.22 -0.26
C TRP A 25 4.56 16.11 -0.51
N THR A 26 4.01 15.99 -1.72
CA THR A 26 3.08 14.89 -2.05
C THR A 26 3.81 13.55 -2.12
N LEU A 27 5.08 13.57 -2.54
CA LEU A 27 5.93 12.38 -2.48
C LEU A 27 6.15 11.92 -1.03
N GLN A 28 6.34 12.84 -0.09
CA GLN A 28 6.46 12.51 1.34
C GLN A 28 5.16 11.91 1.89
N MET A 29 4.00 12.45 1.50
CA MET A 29 2.71 11.86 1.85
C MET A 29 2.60 10.43 1.31
N ALA A 30 2.96 10.23 0.04
CA ALA A 30 2.97 8.91 -0.57
C ALA A 30 3.86 7.91 0.19
N ARG A 31 5.03 8.35 0.66
CA ARG A 31 5.97 7.51 1.45
C ARG A 31 5.47 7.16 2.85
N ALA A 32 4.52 7.91 3.40
CA ALA A 32 3.98 7.64 4.72
C ALA A 32 3.12 6.37 4.74
N HIS A 33 2.63 5.91 3.58
CA HIS A 33 1.84 4.70 3.46
C HIS A 33 2.70 3.43 3.47
N CYS A 34 2.11 2.34 3.93
CA CYS A 34 2.67 0.99 3.82
C CYS A 34 2.26 0.38 2.47
N TRP A 35 3.23 0.17 1.59
CA TRP A 35 3.01 -0.31 0.22
C TRP A 35 3.26 -1.80 0.11
N ALA A 36 2.34 -2.57 -0.46
CA ALA A 36 2.58 -3.99 -0.76
C ALA A 36 2.16 -4.33 -2.21
N PRO A 37 2.89 -5.22 -2.90
CA PRO A 37 2.46 -5.75 -4.19
C PRO A 37 1.11 -6.46 -4.07
N TYR A 38 0.25 -6.31 -5.08
CA TYR A 38 -1.08 -6.95 -5.09
C TYR A 38 -1.00 -8.47 -4.89
N ASP A 39 -0.07 -9.13 -5.57
CA ASP A 39 0.10 -10.59 -5.49
C ASP A 39 0.52 -11.05 -4.10
N ASP A 40 1.40 -10.29 -3.43
CA ASP A 40 1.84 -10.58 -2.07
C ASP A 40 0.70 -10.43 -1.07
N VAL A 41 -0.14 -9.40 -1.23
CA VAL A 41 -1.35 -9.23 -0.42
C VAL A 41 -2.34 -10.37 -0.63
N ALA A 42 -2.61 -10.73 -1.88
CA ALA A 42 -3.51 -11.84 -2.19
C ALA A 42 -2.97 -13.18 -1.64
N SER A 43 -1.66 -13.40 -1.73
CA SER A 43 -0.98 -14.56 -1.18
C SER A 43 -1.04 -14.60 0.35
N ALA A 44 -0.83 -13.47 1.00
CA ALA A 44 -0.91 -13.34 2.45
C ALA A 44 -2.32 -13.63 2.96
N LEU A 45 -3.37 -13.02 2.36
CA LEU A 45 -4.76 -13.28 2.74
C LEU A 45 -5.13 -14.76 2.57
N ARG A 46 -4.68 -15.40 1.48
CA ARG A 46 -4.87 -16.83 1.27
C ARG A 46 -4.16 -17.66 2.35
N SER A 47 -2.93 -17.30 2.70
CA SER A 47 -2.15 -17.99 3.74
C SER A 47 -2.82 -17.87 5.12
N LEU A 48 -3.33 -16.68 5.46
CA LEU A 48 -4.08 -16.44 6.70
C LEU A 48 -5.40 -17.22 6.74
N ALA A 49 -6.09 -17.36 5.61
CA ALA A 49 -7.33 -18.14 5.52
C ALA A 49 -7.12 -19.65 5.68
N LEU A 50 -5.93 -20.16 5.34
CA LEU A 50 -5.57 -21.58 5.45
C LEU A 50 -4.83 -21.92 6.75
N GLY A 51 -4.42 -20.92 7.53
CA GLY A 51 -3.61 -21.08 8.74
C GLY A 51 -4.38 -21.65 9.94
N GLY A 52 -3.79 -22.62 10.63
CA GLY A 52 -4.35 -23.21 11.85
C GLY A 52 -4.06 -22.40 13.13
N LEU A 53 -4.91 -21.42 13.46
CA LEU A 53 -4.68 -20.51 14.59
C LEU A 53 -4.82 -21.11 16.00
N ARG A 54 -5.33 -22.34 16.11
CA ARG A 54 -5.46 -23.03 17.41
C ARG A 54 -4.09 -23.34 18.01
N GLU A 55 -3.11 -23.59 17.17
CA GLU A 55 -1.77 -23.97 17.58
C GLU A 55 -0.83 -22.76 17.58
N GLN A 56 0.16 -22.78 18.48
CA GLN A 56 1.15 -21.71 18.59
C GLN A 56 1.90 -21.45 17.27
N PRO A 57 2.37 -22.48 16.53
CA PRO A 57 3.04 -22.25 15.24
C PRO A 57 2.15 -21.54 14.22
N GLY A 58 0.85 -21.84 14.20
CA GLY A 58 -0.09 -21.18 13.28
C GLY A 58 -0.30 -19.71 13.61
N ARG A 59 -0.33 -19.35 14.90
CA ARG A 59 -0.39 -17.94 15.33
C ARG A 59 0.88 -17.17 15.00
N GLU A 60 2.04 -17.80 15.22
CA GLU A 60 3.34 -17.22 14.85
C GLU A 60 3.47 -17.01 13.35
N ALA A 61 3.03 -17.99 12.54
CA ALA A 61 2.98 -17.86 11.09
C ALA A 61 2.06 -16.71 10.67
N ALA A 62 0.84 -16.62 11.22
CA ALA A 62 -0.09 -15.54 10.93
C ALA A 62 0.49 -14.15 11.30
N ARG A 63 1.18 -14.06 12.45
CA ARG A 63 1.87 -12.85 12.87
C ARG A 63 3.00 -12.46 11.91
N ALA A 64 3.80 -13.44 11.49
CA ALA A 64 4.87 -13.22 10.52
C ALA A 64 4.31 -12.73 9.18
N THR A 65 3.28 -13.40 8.65
CA THR A 65 2.60 -12.98 7.42
C THR A 65 2.06 -11.55 7.51
N LEU A 66 1.41 -11.19 8.62
CA LEU A 66 0.91 -9.82 8.81
C LEU A 66 2.05 -8.81 8.94
N ARG A 67 3.12 -9.14 9.66
CA ARG A 67 4.28 -8.25 9.79
C ARG A 67 4.93 -7.99 8.42
N ASP A 68 5.13 -9.04 7.65
CA ASP A 68 5.81 -8.96 6.35
C ASP A 68 5.01 -8.08 5.38
N LEU A 69 3.67 -8.10 5.43
CA LEU A 69 2.79 -7.19 4.67
C LEU A 69 3.04 -5.70 4.93
N PHE A 70 3.43 -5.31 6.15
CA PHE A 70 3.72 -3.90 6.48
C PHE A 70 5.19 -3.52 6.24
N GLN A 71 6.06 -4.47 5.94
CA GLN A 71 7.51 -4.26 5.83
C GLN A 71 8.00 -4.17 4.39
N HIS A 72 7.11 -4.26 3.41
CA HIS A 72 7.46 -4.05 2.01
C HIS A 72 8.02 -2.63 1.78
N PRO A 73 9.14 -2.51 1.04
CA PRO A 73 9.68 -1.20 0.71
C PRO A 73 8.74 -0.44 -0.24
N ALA A 74 8.69 0.88 -0.12
CA ALA A 74 7.98 1.72 -1.07
C ALA A 74 8.52 1.47 -2.50
N PRO A 75 7.66 1.32 -3.52
CA PRO A 75 8.10 0.98 -4.88
C PRO A 75 8.67 2.19 -5.64
N PHE A 76 8.96 3.29 -4.95
CA PHE A 76 9.43 4.54 -5.52
C PHE A 76 10.31 5.29 -4.52
N ASP A 77 11.10 6.22 -5.04
CA ASP A 77 11.89 7.15 -4.26
C ASP A 77 11.92 8.50 -5.00
N ALA A 78 12.59 9.52 -4.46
CA ALA A 78 12.76 10.82 -5.09
C ALA A 78 13.39 10.64 -6.47
N ASN A 79 14.38 9.75 -6.55
CA ASN A 79 15.16 9.46 -7.74
C ASN A 79 14.81 8.11 -8.38
N ALA A 80 13.76 7.42 -7.92
CA ALA A 80 13.31 6.14 -8.47
C ALA A 80 11.82 6.21 -8.81
N ARG A 81 11.52 6.14 -10.10
CA ARG A 81 10.13 6.17 -10.58
C ARG A 81 9.41 4.89 -10.17
N PHE A 82 8.11 4.99 -9.98
CA PHE A 82 7.24 3.85 -9.73
C PHE A 82 7.39 2.82 -10.88
N PRO A 83 7.54 1.52 -10.59
CA PRO A 83 7.80 0.48 -11.57
C PRO A 83 6.70 0.40 -12.65
N GLU A 84 7.12 0.12 -13.88
CA GLU A 84 6.18 -0.06 -14.99
C GLU A 84 5.50 -1.41 -14.90
N GLY A 85 4.19 -1.47 -15.19
CA GLY A 85 3.44 -2.73 -15.18
C GLY A 85 3.18 -3.35 -13.80
N ALA A 86 3.77 -2.81 -12.73
CA ALA A 86 3.51 -3.30 -11.38
C ALA A 86 2.25 -2.67 -10.77
N VAL A 87 1.59 -3.44 -9.89
CA VAL A 87 0.39 -3.04 -9.18
C VAL A 87 0.64 -3.17 -7.69
N TYR A 88 0.49 -2.07 -6.96
CA TYR A 88 0.61 -2.02 -5.51
C TYR A 88 -0.70 -1.53 -4.89
N LEU A 89 -0.82 -1.75 -3.59
CA LEU A 89 -1.84 -1.12 -2.75
C LEU A 89 -1.21 -0.62 -1.46
N SER A 90 -1.89 0.34 -0.83
CA SER A 90 -1.61 0.73 0.55
C SER A 90 -2.38 -0.21 1.49
N VAL A 91 -1.67 -0.85 2.41
CA VAL A 91 -2.24 -1.82 3.38
C VAL A 91 -2.68 -1.18 4.69
N ASP A 92 -2.40 0.11 4.87
CA ASP A 92 -2.66 0.89 6.07
C ASP A 92 -3.70 2.01 5.88
N HIS A 93 -4.12 2.27 4.63
CA HIS A 93 -5.04 3.36 4.30
C HIS A 93 -6.37 2.88 3.69
N GLY A 94 -7.40 3.71 3.82
CA GLY A 94 -8.73 3.47 3.24
C GLY A 94 -9.46 2.28 3.86
N GLU A 95 -10.52 1.84 3.19
CA GLU A 95 -11.35 0.70 3.63
C GLU A 95 -10.54 -0.60 3.75
N PHE A 96 -9.60 -0.82 2.84
CA PHE A 96 -8.74 -2.00 2.91
C PHE A 96 -7.79 -1.95 4.12
N GLY A 97 -7.22 -0.79 4.45
CA GLY A 97 -6.43 -0.62 5.67
C GLY A 97 -7.23 -0.95 6.94
N GLN A 98 -8.50 -0.55 7.00
CA GLN A 98 -9.40 -0.94 8.10
C GLN A 98 -9.60 -2.45 8.18
N CYS A 99 -9.71 -3.14 7.03
CA CYS A 99 -9.80 -4.58 6.96
C CYS A 99 -8.54 -5.27 7.51
N VAL A 100 -7.35 -4.81 7.11
CA VAL A 100 -6.07 -5.36 7.60
C VAL A 100 -5.92 -5.11 9.11
N TYR A 101 -6.29 -3.92 9.59
CA TYR A 101 -6.27 -3.61 11.03
C TYR A 101 -7.24 -4.49 11.83
N ARG A 102 -8.41 -4.81 11.25
CA ARG A 102 -9.36 -5.74 11.87
C ARG A 102 -8.78 -7.14 12.00
N ILE A 103 -8.05 -7.62 11.00
CA ILE A 103 -7.35 -8.92 11.04
C ILE A 103 -6.32 -8.93 12.18
N LEU A 104 -5.46 -7.90 12.28
CA LEU A 104 -4.51 -7.73 13.38
C LEU A 104 -5.21 -7.78 14.74
N THR A 105 -6.30 -7.03 14.89
CA THR A 105 -7.09 -6.99 16.13
C THR A 105 -7.66 -8.37 16.49
N GLN A 106 -8.15 -9.13 15.51
CA GLN A 106 -8.65 -10.48 15.78
C GLN A 106 -7.53 -11.46 16.10
N LEU A 107 -6.34 -11.33 15.51
CA LEU A 107 -5.19 -12.17 15.87
C LEU A 107 -4.82 -11.98 17.34
N LEU A 108 -4.76 -10.74 17.81
CA LEU A 108 -4.51 -10.44 19.24
C LEU A 108 -5.56 -11.06 20.16
N ARG A 109 -6.84 -11.08 19.74
CA ARG A 109 -7.92 -11.75 20.49
C ARG A 109 -7.75 -13.26 20.54
N VAL A 110 -7.32 -13.87 19.43
CA VAL A 110 -7.02 -15.30 19.39
C VAL A 110 -5.85 -15.64 20.32
N GLU A 111 -4.78 -14.85 20.29
CA GLU A 111 -3.62 -15.02 21.17
C GLU A 111 -4.01 -14.88 22.65
N ALA A 112 -4.83 -13.88 22.99
CA ALA A 112 -5.35 -13.70 24.33
C ALA A 112 -6.21 -14.91 24.77
N ALA A 113 -7.11 -15.39 23.90
CA ALA A 113 -7.98 -16.53 24.19
C ALA A 113 -7.21 -17.85 24.34
N ALA A 114 -6.13 -18.05 23.59
CA ALA A 114 -5.28 -19.23 23.67
C ALA A 114 -4.55 -19.36 25.03
N GLY A 115 -4.34 -18.25 25.73
CA GLY A 115 -3.81 -18.24 27.09
C GLY A 115 -4.84 -18.56 28.19
N THR A 116 -6.11 -18.77 27.83
CA THR A 116 -7.20 -19.01 28.79
C THR A 116 -7.63 -20.48 28.85
N PRO A 117 -8.13 -20.97 30.00
CA PRO A 117 -8.66 -22.33 30.12
C PRO A 117 -10.02 -22.54 29.43
N ARG A 118 -10.62 -21.51 28.80
CA ARG A 118 -11.97 -21.58 28.21
C ARG A 118 -11.91 -21.86 26.71
N GLN A 119 -11.99 -23.13 26.33
CA GLN A 119 -11.88 -23.58 24.94
C GLN A 119 -12.90 -22.98 23.95
N HIS A 120 -14.09 -22.54 24.40
CA HIS A 120 -15.04 -21.87 23.49
C HIS A 120 -14.52 -20.50 23.02
N GLN A 121 -13.77 -19.79 23.87
CA GLN A 121 -13.29 -18.43 23.56
C GLN A 121 -12.27 -18.44 22.41
N ILE A 122 -11.44 -19.48 22.31
CA ILE A 122 -10.50 -19.61 21.20
C ILE A 122 -11.21 -19.94 19.89
N VAL A 123 -12.29 -20.73 19.92
CA VAL A 123 -13.09 -21.05 18.72
C VAL A 123 -13.76 -19.78 18.19
N ASP A 124 -14.45 -19.04 19.06
CA ASP A 124 -15.12 -17.78 18.68
C ASP A 124 -14.13 -16.75 18.12
N ALA A 125 -12.94 -16.64 18.73
CA ALA A 125 -11.89 -15.75 18.26
C ALA A 125 -11.34 -16.17 16.89
N CYS A 126 -11.14 -17.48 16.67
CA CYS A 126 -10.71 -18.00 15.36
C CYS A 126 -11.78 -17.74 14.29
N GLU A 127 -13.06 -17.92 14.59
CA GLU A 127 -14.14 -17.61 13.66
C GLU A 127 -14.20 -16.12 13.33
N ALA A 128 -14.05 -15.25 14.33
CA ALA A 128 -14.01 -13.80 14.12
C ALA A 128 -12.82 -13.39 13.25
N PHE A 129 -11.65 -14.01 13.46
CA PHE A 129 -10.47 -13.83 12.61
C PHE A 129 -10.74 -14.25 11.17
N MET A 130 -11.27 -15.45 10.96
CA MET A 130 -11.57 -15.97 9.62
C MET A 130 -12.59 -15.10 8.88
N LYS A 131 -13.60 -14.56 9.59
CA LYS A 131 -14.53 -13.58 9.04
C LYS A 131 -13.84 -12.29 8.62
N ALA A 132 -12.88 -11.80 9.41
CA ALA A 132 -12.10 -10.61 9.06
C ALA A 132 -11.24 -10.84 7.81
N VAL A 133 -10.56 -11.99 7.70
CA VAL A 133 -9.78 -12.36 6.51
C VAL A 133 -10.67 -12.49 5.29
N SER A 134 -11.82 -13.15 5.41
CA SER A 134 -12.78 -13.31 4.31
C SER A 134 -13.32 -11.97 3.83
N PHE A 135 -13.61 -11.06 4.77
CA PHE A 135 -14.04 -9.71 4.43
C PHE A 135 -12.94 -8.95 3.66
N ALA A 136 -11.70 -8.96 4.14
CA ALA A 136 -10.57 -8.34 3.43
C ALA A 136 -10.35 -8.92 2.02
N ALA A 137 -10.49 -10.24 1.85
CA ALA A 137 -10.39 -10.89 0.55
C ALA A 137 -11.55 -10.50 -0.39
N ALA A 138 -12.76 -10.33 0.15
CA ALA A 138 -13.90 -9.82 -0.60
C ALA A 138 -13.69 -8.36 -1.00
N THR A 139 -13.20 -7.49 -0.10
CA THR A 139 -12.82 -6.10 -0.40
C THR A 139 -11.81 -6.06 -1.54
N LEU A 140 -10.80 -6.95 -1.54
CA LEU A 140 -9.77 -7.00 -2.59
C LEU A 140 -10.34 -7.36 -3.97
N THR A 141 -11.37 -8.20 -4.03
CA THR A 141 -11.99 -8.72 -5.26
C THR A 141 -13.36 -8.12 -5.59
N GLY A 142 -13.78 -7.12 -4.82
CA GLY A 142 -15.12 -6.54 -4.87
C GLY A 142 -15.47 -5.95 -6.24
N PRO A 143 -16.76 -6.00 -6.64
CA PRO A 143 -17.17 -5.69 -8.00
C PRO A 143 -17.01 -4.21 -8.37
N GLU A 144 -17.19 -3.24 -7.45
CA GLU A 144 -17.13 -1.79 -7.77
C GLU A 144 -16.66 -0.91 -6.60
N GLU A 145 -16.27 0.34 -6.91
CA GLU A 145 -16.06 1.42 -5.92
C GLU A 145 -17.40 1.76 -5.22
N PRO A 146 -17.39 2.15 -3.93
CA PRO A 146 -16.25 2.59 -3.12
C PRO A 146 -15.56 1.48 -2.30
N GLU A 147 -16.02 0.23 -2.41
CA GLU A 147 -15.60 -0.85 -1.50
C GLU A 147 -14.27 -1.50 -1.90
N LYS A 148 -13.76 -1.22 -3.11
CA LYS A 148 -12.52 -1.79 -3.63
C LYS A 148 -11.29 -0.99 -3.14
N PRO A 149 -10.16 -1.65 -2.79
CA PRO A 149 -8.91 -0.93 -2.55
C PRO A 149 -8.48 -0.17 -3.80
N VAL A 150 -7.89 1.01 -3.59
CA VAL A 150 -7.19 1.73 -4.64
C VAL A 150 -5.97 0.91 -5.06
N LEU A 151 -5.99 0.45 -6.31
CA LEU A 151 -4.86 -0.23 -6.94
C LEU A 151 -3.99 0.80 -7.67
N TYR A 152 -2.75 0.93 -7.20
CA TYR A 152 -1.78 1.86 -7.74
C TYR A 152 -0.95 1.20 -8.83
N THR A 153 -1.29 1.54 -10.08
CA THR A 153 -0.33 1.51 -11.18
C THR A 153 0.52 2.79 -11.14
N ARG A 154 1.61 2.85 -11.89
CA ARG A 154 2.40 4.09 -12.05
C ARG A 154 1.51 5.30 -12.38
N ALA A 155 0.61 5.17 -13.35
CA ALA A 155 -0.25 6.26 -13.79
C ALA A 155 -1.21 6.71 -12.69
N ARG A 156 -1.85 5.74 -11.98
CA ARG A 156 -2.75 6.08 -10.87
C ARG A 156 -2.00 6.71 -9.71
N PHE A 157 -0.82 6.20 -9.38
CA PHE A 157 0.07 6.77 -8.36
C PHE A 157 0.43 8.22 -8.67
N GLU A 158 0.92 8.49 -9.88
CA GLU A 158 1.29 9.84 -10.31
C GLU A 158 0.09 10.80 -10.30
N GLN A 159 -1.08 10.31 -10.73
CA GLN A 159 -2.32 11.09 -10.72
C GLN A 159 -2.79 11.41 -9.29
N GLU A 160 -2.90 10.41 -8.41
CA GLU A 160 -3.45 10.55 -7.05
C GLU A 160 -2.60 11.52 -6.22
N PHE A 161 -1.28 11.38 -6.27
CA PHE A 161 -0.34 12.22 -5.53
C PHE A 161 0.07 13.48 -6.30
N SER A 162 -0.54 13.76 -7.45
CA SER A 162 -0.20 14.91 -8.31
C SER A 162 1.32 15.02 -8.58
N LEU A 163 1.96 13.88 -8.82
CA LEU A 163 3.40 13.75 -9.01
C LEU A 163 3.76 13.82 -10.50
N ILE A 164 4.79 14.58 -10.80
CA ILE A 164 5.41 14.68 -12.11
C ILE A 164 6.81 14.08 -12.02
N TRP A 165 7.10 13.12 -12.89
CA TRP A 165 8.44 12.55 -13.03
C TRP A 165 9.28 13.37 -14.01
N ASN A 166 10.39 13.92 -13.53
CA ASN A 166 11.38 14.61 -14.35
C ASN A 166 12.52 13.63 -14.68
N PRO A 167 12.67 13.17 -15.94
CA PRO A 167 13.69 12.16 -16.29
C PRO A 167 15.14 12.67 -16.26
N GLY A 168 15.35 13.96 -16.00
CA GLY A 168 16.60 14.66 -16.29
C GLY A 168 16.88 14.74 -17.79
N ARG A 169 17.74 15.68 -18.20
CA ARG A 169 18.31 15.63 -19.55
C ARG A 169 19.24 14.42 -19.63
N ARG A 170 19.01 13.54 -20.61
CA ARG A 170 20.12 12.75 -21.16
C ARG A 170 20.85 13.69 -22.10
N ASP A 171 22.02 14.15 -21.70
CA ASP A 171 22.94 14.76 -22.65
C ASP A 171 23.32 13.64 -23.64
N ALA A 172 22.94 13.82 -24.91
CA ALA A 172 23.19 12.92 -26.02
C ALA A 172 24.52 13.27 -26.70
#